data_AF-A0A6P8QGG6-F1
#
_entry.id   AF-A0A6P8QGG6-F1
#
_cell.length_a   1.000
_cell.length_b   1.000
_cell.length_c   1.000
_cell.angle_alpha   90.00
_cell.angle_beta   90.00
_cell.angle_gamma   90.00
#
_symmetry.space_group_name_H-M   'P 1'
#
loop_
_entity.id
_entity.type
_entity.pdbx_description
1 polymer ?
#
loop_
_entity_poly.entity_id
_entity_poly.type
_entity_poly.pdbx_seq_one_letter_code
_entity_poly.pdbx_strand_id
1 'polypeptide(L)'
;MMRWSLEMQNPGHVCFSKRHQKKNHLNRIRVQASLYLALNYFALSLLNSDTGIYFFILCCISASFPRTEADELPWDIVLLDLEKIEKLNRDIDAKLYTASPGPDACFESVLRCFLEELKVIVYEGEDQQNETSQYVKFVNTNLRLDDLPYNIVPKECKQCEQFQEEDFATFMASFKNLVRSKISQQNS
;
A
#
# COMPACT_ATOMS: atom_id res chain seq x y z
N MET A 1 59.39 8.68 27.60
CA MET A 1 59.82 7.26 27.69
C MET A 1 58.59 6.39 27.42
N MET A 2 58.79 5.19 26.86
CA MET A 2 57.81 4.26 26.24
C MET A 2 57.57 4.57 24.75
N ARG A 3 58.48 4.21 23.83
CA ARG A 3 58.82 2.85 23.29
C ARG A 3 57.59 2.14 22.72
N TRP A 4 57.37 2.37 21.43
CA TRP A 4 56.65 1.48 20.54
C TRP A 4 57.49 0.21 20.29
N SER A 5 56.85 -0.96 20.33
CA SER A 5 57.34 -2.19 19.69
C SER A 5 56.14 -2.86 19.02
N LEU A 6 56.19 -2.89 17.69
CA LEU A 6 55.37 -3.72 16.81
C LEU A 6 55.98 -5.12 16.80
N GLU A 7 55.22 -6.14 17.17
CA GLU A 7 55.46 -7.50 16.69
C GLU A 7 54.26 -8.43 16.95
N MET A 8 53.94 -9.22 15.91
CA MET A 8 53.17 -10.48 15.93
C MET A 8 51.66 -10.44 15.66
N GLN A 9 51.38 -10.09 14.41
CA GLN A 9 50.49 -10.75 13.46
C GLN A 9 50.33 -12.28 13.67
N ASN A 10 49.12 -12.78 14.03
CA ASN A 10 48.49 -14.01 13.50
C ASN A 10 47.02 -14.14 14.00
N PRO A 11 46.00 -14.40 13.15
CA PRO A 11 44.63 -14.58 13.60
C PRO A 11 44.45 -16.01 14.12
N GLY A 12 44.19 -16.14 15.41
CA GLY A 12 43.73 -17.40 15.99
C GLY A 12 42.41 -17.80 15.34
N HIS A 13 42.43 -18.83 14.50
CA HIS A 13 41.26 -19.58 14.10
C HIS A 13 40.49 -20.00 15.35
N VAL A 14 39.37 -19.33 15.64
CA VAL A 14 38.42 -19.78 16.65
C VAL A 14 37.82 -21.08 16.12
N CYS A 15 38.34 -22.20 16.62
CA CYS A 15 37.81 -23.51 16.34
C CYS A 15 36.44 -23.63 17.02
N PHE A 16 35.37 -23.23 16.32
CA PHE A 16 33.99 -23.44 16.79
C PHE A 16 33.75 -24.96 16.81
N SER A 17 33.91 -25.55 17.99
CA SER A 17 33.77 -26.99 18.19
C SER A 17 32.40 -27.46 17.71
N LYS A 18 32.35 -28.45 16.80
CA LYS A 18 31.12 -29.14 16.36
C LYS A 18 30.24 -29.60 17.54
N ARG A 19 30.84 -29.82 18.72
CA ARG A 19 30.16 -30.14 19.98
C ARG A 19 29.28 -28.99 20.50
N HIS A 20 29.70 -27.74 20.32
CA HIS A 20 28.95 -26.55 20.75
C HIS A 20 27.75 -26.28 19.84
N GLN A 21 27.91 -26.47 18.52
CA GLN A 21 26.83 -26.33 17.54
C GLN A 21 25.75 -27.41 17.72
N LYS A 22 26.14 -28.66 18.01
CA LYS A 22 25.21 -29.77 18.31
C LYS A 22 24.44 -29.54 19.61
N LYS A 23 25.08 -29.00 20.67
CA LYS A 23 24.41 -28.61 21.92
C LYS A 23 23.41 -27.47 21.70
N ASN A 24 23.77 -26.44 20.93
CA ASN A 24 22.89 -25.32 20.62
C ASN A 24 21.66 -25.77 19.80
N HIS A 25 21.86 -26.69 18.84
CA HIS A 25 20.77 -27.26 18.04
C HIS A 25 19.82 -28.13 18.90
N LEU A 26 20.36 -28.98 19.77
CA LEU A 26 19.56 -29.79 20.70
C LEU A 26 18.79 -28.92 21.72
N ASN A 27 19.40 -27.84 22.21
CA ASN A 27 18.72 -26.88 23.08
C ASN A 27 17.62 -26.13 22.34
N ARG A 28 17.83 -25.73 21.09
CA ARG A 28 16.79 -25.08 20.27
C ARG A 28 15.62 -26.01 20.00
N ILE A 29 15.87 -27.28 19.68
CA ILE A 29 14.82 -28.30 19.53
C ILE A 29 14.06 -28.51 20.85
N ARG A 30 14.76 -28.60 21.98
CA ARG A 30 14.13 -28.76 23.30
C ARG A 30 13.27 -27.57 23.67
N VAL A 31 13.74 -26.35 23.45
CA VAL A 31 12.99 -25.11 23.69
C VAL A 31 11.75 -25.04 22.80
N GLN A 32 11.88 -25.40 21.52
CA GLN A 32 10.76 -25.42 20.58
C GLN A 32 9.71 -26.48 20.97
N ALA A 33 10.15 -27.67 21.38
CA ALA A 33 9.25 -28.72 21.85
C ALA A 33 8.56 -28.35 23.17
N SER A 34 9.28 -27.75 24.13
CA SER A 34 8.68 -27.28 25.39
C SER A 34 7.69 -26.14 25.16
N LEU A 35 7.99 -25.22 24.23
CA LEU A 35 7.09 -24.13 23.87
C LEU A 35 5.82 -24.68 23.21
N TYR A 36 5.96 -25.64 22.29
CA TYR A 36 4.83 -26.31 21.66
C TYR A 36 3.95 -27.05 22.66
N LEU A 37 4.54 -27.77 23.62
CA LEU A 37 3.77 -28.43 24.68
C LEU A 37 3.03 -27.43 25.57
N ALA A 38 3.70 -26.35 25.97
CA ALA A 38 3.12 -25.31 26.81
C ALA A 38 1.95 -24.60 26.11
N LEU A 39 2.10 -24.26 24.83
CA LEU A 39 1.04 -23.64 24.02
C LEU A 39 -0.16 -24.57 23.83
N ASN A 40 0.06 -25.87 23.59
CA ASN A 40 -1.03 -26.84 23.47
C ASN A 40 -1.75 -27.07 24.79
N TYR A 41 -1.01 -27.17 25.90
CA TYR A 41 -1.61 -27.30 27.22
C TYR A 41 -2.43 -26.06 27.58
N PHE A 42 -1.91 -24.86 27.29
CA PHE A 42 -2.62 -23.61 27.48
C PHE A 42 -3.90 -23.54 26.62
N ALA A 43 -3.82 -23.91 25.34
CA ALA A 43 -4.99 -23.95 24.45
C ALA A 43 -6.05 -24.95 24.94
N LEU A 44 -5.64 -26.16 25.33
CA LEU A 44 -6.54 -27.18 25.86
C LEU A 44 -7.16 -26.75 27.19
N SER A 45 -6.36 -26.18 28.10
CA SER A 45 -6.85 -25.64 29.37
C SER A 45 -7.85 -24.50 29.17
N LEU A 46 -7.64 -23.66 28.16
CA LEU A 46 -8.53 -22.55 27.83
C LEU A 46 -9.84 -23.06 27.22
N LEU A 47 -9.80 -24.08 26.37
CA LEU A 47 -10.98 -24.73 25.78
C LEU A 47 -11.75 -25.65 26.75
N ASN A 48 -11.21 -25.95 27.94
CA ASN A 48 -11.83 -26.82 28.94
C ASN A 48 -12.73 -26.08 29.95
N SER A 49 -12.92 -24.77 29.80
CA SER A 49 -13.80 -23.98 30.68
C SER A 49 -14.79 -23.19 29.85
N ASP A 50 -16.01 -23.03 30.34
CA ASP A 50 -17.05 -22.23 29.67
C ASP A 50 -16.53 -20.81 29.36
N THR A 51 -15.90 -20.17 30.35
CA THR A 51 -15.30 -18.83 30.20
C THR A 51 -14.23 -18.79 29.09
N GLY A 52 -13.39 -19.82 29.01
CA GLY A 52 -12.33 -19.86 27.99
C GLY A 52 -12.85 -20.23 26.59
N ILE A 53 -13.93 -21.01 26.49
CA ILE A 53 -14.66 -21.21 25.23
C ILE A 53 -15.25 -19.88 24.75
N TYR A 54 -15.93 -19.11 25.63
CA TYR A 54 -16.44 -17.78 25.28
C TYR A 54 -15.31 -16.84 24.85
N PHE A 55 -14.19 -16.81 25.55
CA PHE A 55 -13.03 -16.00 25.17
C PHE A 55 -12.44 -16.42 23.82
N PHE A 56 -12.32 -17.72 23.56
CA PHE A 56 -11.84 -18.24 22.27
C PHE A 56 -12.78 -17.87 21.13
N ILE A 57 -14.09 -18.02 21.31
CA ILE A 57 -15.11 -17.62 20.33
C ILE A 57 -15.03 -16.10 20.08
N LEU A 58 -14.93 -15.28 21.12
CA LEU A 58 -14.78 -13.82 20.98
C LEU A 58 -13.49 -13.44 20.23
N CYS A 59 -12.38 -14.14 20.48
CA CYS A 59 -11.14 -13.98 19.72
C CYS A 59 -11.26 -14.43 18.26
N CYS A 60 -11.95 -15.53 17.98
CA CYS A 60 -12.21 -15.97 16.62
C CYS A 60 -13.10 -14.97 15.88
N ILE A 61 -14.13 -14.45 16.56
CA ILE A 61 -15.01 -13.42 16.04
C ILE A 61 -14.22 -12.12 15.80
N SER A 62 -13.36 -11.68 16.72
CA SER A 62 -12.53 -10.47 16.52
C SER A 62 -11.47 -10.62 15.42
N ALA A 63 -10.93 -11.82 15.21
CA ALA A 63 -10.08 -12.13 14.07
C ALA A 63 -10.84 -12.23 12.73
N SER A 64 -12.15 -12.50 12.80
CA SER A 64 -13.04 -12.61 11.64
C SER A 64 -13.80 -11.30 11.36
N PHE A 65 -13.81 -10.37 12.30
CA PHE A 65 -14.31 -9.02 12.07
C PHE A 65 -13.34 -8.32 11.10
N PRO A 66 -13.82 -7.81 9.96
CA PRO A 66 -13.02 -6.88 9.18
C PRO A 66 -12.64 -5.71 10.09
N ARG A 67 -11.39 -5.23 10.01
CA ARG A 67 -10.95 -4.03 10.75
C ARG A 67 -11.87 -2.86 10.38
N THR A 68 -12.76 -2.44 11.27
CA THR A 68 -13.76 -1.41 11.00
C THR A 68 -13.28 0.04 11.12
N GLU A 69 -11.98 0.29 10.89
CA GLU A 69 -11.42 1.66 10.81
C GLU A 69 -10.51 1.84 9.56
N ALA A 70 -10.66 1.00 8.53
CA ALA A 70 -9.70 0.94 7.41
C ALA A 70 -10.29 0.64 6.00
N ASP A 71 -11.57 0.92 5.76
CA ASP A 71 -12.18 0.80 4.41
C ASP A 71 -12.48 2.14 3.72
N GLU A 72 -12.16 3.26 4.37
CA GLU A 72 -12.19 4.55 3.71
C GLU A 72 -10.93 4.72 2.86
N LEU A 73 -11.13 4.94 1.55
CA LEU A 73 -10.05 5.35 0.67
C LEU A 73 -9.44 6.66 1.20
N PRO A 74 -8.11 6.78 1.30
CA PRO A 74 -7.45 7.96 1.86
C PRO A 74 -7.42 9.11 0.85
N TRP A 75 -8.59 9.68 0.53
CA TRP A 75 -8.75 10.71 -0.48
C TRP A 75 -7.95 11.99 -0.17
N ASP A 76 -7.74 12.33 1.11
CA ASP A 76 -6.89 13.45 1.50
C ASP A 76 -5.43 13.24 1.06
N ILE A 77 -4.91 12.01 1.19
CA ILE A 77 -3.56 11.66 0.74
C ILE A 77 -3.47 11.73 -0.79
N VAL A 78 -4.50 11.21 -1.48
CA VAL A 78 -4.59 11.30 -2.95
C VAL A 78 -4.58 12.76 -3.40
N LEU A 79 -5.30 13.65 -2.73
CA LEU A 79 -5.30 15.08 -3.06
C LEU A 79 -3.89 15.69 -2.94
N LEU A 80 -3.15 15.36 -1.88
CA LEU A 80 -1.77 15.81 -1.69
C LEU A 80 -0.84 15.31 -2.79
N ASP A 81 -0.97 14.04 -3.18
CA ASP A 81 -0.17 13.46 -4.27
C ASP A 81 -0.49 14.14 -5.62
N LEU A 82 -1.76 14.45 -5.88
CA LEU A 82 -2.17 15.21 -7.08
C LEU A 82 -1.58 16.64 -7.10
N GLU A 83 -1.52 17.33 -5.96
CA GLU A 83 -0.87 18.64 -5.87
C GLU A 83 0.65 18.57 -6.14
N LYS A 84 1.30 17.46 -5.78
CA LYS A 84 2.71 17.22 -6.14
C LYS A 84 2.87 17.01 -7.64
N ILE A 85 2.03 16.17 -8.25
CA ILE A 85 2.04 15.94 -9.71
C ILE A 85 1.84 17.25 -10.47
N GLU A 86 0.85 18.06 -10.08
CA GLU A 86 0.58 19.37 -10.69
C GLU A 86 1.79 20.30 -10.62
N LYS A 87 2.47 20.34 -9.48
CA LYS A 87 3.64 21.20 -9.28
C LYS A 87 4.84 20.76 -10.11
N LEU A 88 5.03 19.45 -10.28
CA LEU A 88 6.17 18.89 -11.02
C LEU A 88 6.04 19.07 -12.54
N ASN A 89 4.83 19.10 -13.07
CA ASN A 89 4.56 19.04 -14.52
C ASN A 89 3.89 20.31 -15.06
N ARG A 90 4.22 21.49 -14.51
CA ARG A 90 3.54 22.76 -14.86
C ARG A 90 3.66 23.16 -16.33
N ASP A 91 4.75 22.75 -16.98
CA ASP A 91 5.10 23.17 -18.33
C ASP A 91 4.73 22.12 -19.39
N ILE A 92 3.97 21.10 -19.02
CA ILE A 92 3.48 20.07 -19.94
C ILE A 92 2.40 20.65 -20.87
N ASP A 93 2.49 20.36 -22.17
CA ASP A 93 1.57 20.83 -23.20
C ASP A 93 0.58 19.74 -23.68
N ALA A 94 0.54 18.62 -22.95
CA ALA A 94 -0.38 17.50 -23.15
C ALA A 94 -1.84 17.95 -23.31
N LYS A 95 -2.55 17.27 -24.22
CA LYS A 95 -4.01 17.27 -24.28
C LYS A 95 -4.53 15.98 -23.66
N LEU A 96 -5.30 16.12 -22.59
CA LEU A 96 -5.69 15.00 -21.73
C LEU A 96 -7.21 14.86 -21.70
N TYR A 97 -7.70 13.63 -21.84
CA TYR A 97 -9.13 13.33 -21.71
C TYR A 97 -9.61 13.68 -20.30
N THR A 98 -10.41 14.74 -20.19
CA THR A 98 -10.87 15.26 -18.91
C THR A 98 -12.30 14.82 -18.67
N ALA A 99 -12.44 13.80 -17.82
CA ALA A 99 -13.73 13.23 -17.52
C ALA A 99 -14.61 14.20 -16.73
N SER A 100 -15.83 14.41 -17.20
CA SER A 100 -16.86 15.21 -16.53
C SER A 100 -18.02 14.31 -16.08
N PRO A 101 -18.55 14.51 -14.86
CA PRO A 101 -19.70 13.74 -14.40
C PRO A 101 -20.93 14.10 -15.24
N GLY A 102 -21.67 13.08 -15.67
CA GLY A 102 -22.83 13.19 -16.54
C GLY A 102 -23.67 11.90 -16.48
N PRO A 103 -24.87 11.88 -17.08
CA PRO A 103 -25.81 10.75 -16.99
C PRO A 103 -25.21 9.44 -17.49
N ASP A 104 -24.29 9.50 -18.46
CA ASP A 104 -23.64 8.34 -19.07
C ASP A 104 -22.19 8.14 -18.55
N ALA A 105 -21.74 8.94 -17.57
CA ALA A 105 -20.38 8.91 -17.03
C ALA A 105 -20.37 8.33 -15.62
N CYS A 106 -20.38 7.00 -15.55
CA CYS A 106 -20.26 6.24 -14.31
C CYS A 106 -18.97 6.59 -13.58
N PHE A 107 -19.02 6.58 -12.24
CA PHE A 107 -17.89 6.98 -11.40
C PHE A 107 -16.62 6.16 -11.68
N GLU A 108 -16.76 4.85 -11.88
CA GLU A 108 -15.65 3.94 -12.18
C GLU A 108 -14.98 4.31 -13.50
N SER A 109 -15.74 4.70 -14.52
CA SER A 109 -15.19 5.13 -15.81
C SER A 109 -14.49 6.48 -15.70
N VAL A 110 -15.10 7.44 -14.99
CA VAL A 110 -14.52 8.76 -14.72
C VAL A 110 -13.18 8.62 -14.01
N LEU A 111 -13.16 7.87 -12.90
CA LEU A 111 -11.94 7.66 -12.11
C LEU A 111 -10.88 6.93 -12.92
N ARG A 112 -11.25 5.88 -13.66
CA ARG A 112 -10.31 5.14 -14.50
C ARG A 112 -9.70 6.03 -15.58
N CYS A 113 -10.50 6.87 -16.23
CA CYS A 113 -10.00 7.79 -17.25
C CYS A 113 -8.95 8.74 -16.68
N PHE A 114 -9.21 9.36 -15.52
CA PHE A 114 -8.20 10.19 -14.85
C PHE A 114 -6.89 9.44 -14.55
N LEU A 115 -6.97 8.17 -14.17
CA LEU A 115 -5.79 7.36 -13.82
C LEU A 115 -5.00 6.87 -15.04
N GLU A 116 -5.67 6.66 -16.18
CA GLU A 116 -5.01 6.39 -17.46
C GLU A 116 -4.28 7.66 -17.97
N GLU A 117 -4.92 8.82 -17.91
CA GLU A 117 -4.33 10.08 -18.37
C GLU A 117 -3.14 10.53 -17.49
N LEU A 118 -3.10 10.16 -16.20
CA LEU A 118 -1.90 10.34 -15.38
C LEU A 118 -0.67 9.61 -15.96
N LYS A 119 -0.85 8.51 -16.70
CA LYS A 119 0.26 7.81 -17.35
C LYS A 119 0.82 8.60 -18.53
N VAL A 120 -0.04 9.34 -19.25
CA VAL A 120 0.38 10.27 -20.30
C VAL A 120 1.26 11.37 -19.71
N ILE A 121 0.84 11.95 -18.57
CA ILE A 121 1.64 12.96 -17.85
C ILE A 121 3.03 12.41 -17.45
N VAL A 122 3.12 11.16 -16.99
CA VAL A 122 4.41 10.52 -16.68
C VAL A 122 5.27 10.36 -17.93
N TYR A 123 4.66 10.01 -19.07
CA TYR A 123 5.40 9.78 -20.31
C TYR A 123 5.94 11.08 -20.91
N GLU A 124 5.15 12.15 -20.87
CA GLU A 124 5.48 13.43 -21.50
C GLU A 124 6.29 14.37 -20.57
N GLY A 125 6.27 14.15 -19.25
CA GLY A 125 7.08 14.92 -18.30
C GLY A 125 8.56 14.56 -18.30
N GLU A 126 9.31 14.94 -19.35
CA GLU A 126 10.71 14.51 -19.60
C GLU A 126 11.67 14.74 -18.41
N ASP A 127 11.63 15.90 -17.76
CA ASP A 127 12.59 16.27 -16.70
C ASP A 127 12.25 15.69 -15.32
N GLN A 128 10.96 15.44 -15.06
CA GLN A 128 10.44 15.05 -13.73
C GLN A 128 9.77 13.67 -13.75
N GLN A 129 10.02 12.87 -14.80
CA GLN A 129 9.37 11.59 -15.04
C GLN A 129 9.46 10.64 -13.85
N ASN A 130 10.63 10.52 -13.21
CA ASN A 130 10.83 9.61 -12.07
C ASN A 130 10.01 10.01 -10.85
N GLU A 131 10.05 11.30 -10.47
CA GLU A 131 9.30 11.81 -9.32
C GLU A 131 7.78 11.74 -9.60
N THR A 132 7.37 12.14 -10.79
CA THR A 132 5.96 12.07 -11.23
C THR A 132 5.45 10.63 -11.22
N SER A 133 6.22 9.68 -11.75
CA SER A 133 5.90 8.25 -11.73
C SER A 133 5.70 7.72 -10.31
N GLN A 134 6.53 8.17 -9.36
CA GLN A 134 6.40 7.80 -7.96
C GLN A 134 5.08 8.29 -7.36
N TYR A 135 4.70 9.56 -7.57
CA TYR A 135 3.44 10.09 -7.05
C TYR A 135 2.22 9.46 -7.74
N VAL A 136 2.27 9.21 -9.05
CA VAL A 136 1.20 8.48 -9.77
C VAL A 136 1.02 7.07 -9.22
N LYS A 137 2.12 6.38 -8.87
CA LYS A 137 2.05 5.08 -8.19
C LYS A 137 1.37 5.18 -6.82
N PHE A 138 1.65 6.23 -6.05
CA PHE A 138 1.00 6.46 -4.76
C PHE A 138 -0.50 6.71 -4.93
N VAL A 139 -0.91 7.54 -5.89
CA VAL A 139 -2.32 7.75 -6.26
C VAL A 139 -3.00 6.42 -6.58
N ASN A 140 -2.43 5.60 -7.47
CA ASN A 140 -3.00 4.31 -7.86
C ASN A 140 -3.13 3.34 -6.67
N THR A 141 -2.12 3.30 -5.81
CA THR A 141 -2.12 2.44 -4.61
C THR A 141 -3.17 2.87 -3.60
N ASN A 142 -3.25 4.19 -3.34
CA ASN A 142 -4.19 4.77 -2.39
C ASN A 142 -5.64 4.63 -2.87
N LEU A 143 -5.87 4.69 -4.17
CA LEU A 143 -7.19 4.50 -4.77
C LEU A 143 -7.57 3.01 -4.96
N ARG A 144 -6.69 2.09 -4.55
CA ARG A 144 -6.88 0.64 -4.71
C ARG A 144 -7.31 0.29 -6.15
N LEU A 145 -6.59 0.81 -7.15
CA LEU A 145 -6.91 0.59 -8.57
C LEU A 145 -7.10 -0.90 -8.91
N ASP A 146 -6.31 -1.77 -8.25
CA ASP A 146 -6.35 -3.23 -8.44
C ASP A 146 -7.66 -3.88 -7.96
N ASP A 147 -8.38 -3.22 -7.04
CA ASP A 147 -9.69 -3.69 -6.55
C ASP A 147 -10.84 -3.26 -7.48
N LEU A 148 -10.61 -2.33 -8.41
CA LEU A 148 -11.60 -1.98 -9.42
C LEU A 148 -11.70 -3.12 -10.44
N PRO A 149 -12.88 -3.73 -10.67
CA PRO A 149 -13.01 -4.82 -11.63
C PRO A 149 -12.56 -4.36 -13.02
N TYR A 150 -11.42 -4.86 -13.47
CA TYR A 150 -10.79 -4.52 -14.75
C TYR A 150 -11.76 -4.69 -15.93
N ASN A 151 -12.69 -5.65 -15.82
CA ASN A 151 -13.57 -6.11 -16.90
C ASN A 151 -15.02 -5.59 -16.87
N ILE A 152 -15.37 -4.65 -15.99
CA ILE A 152 -16.75 -4.15 -15.89
C ILE A 152 -16.74 -2.63 -15.77
N VAL A 153 -16.26 -1.94 -16.82
CA VAL A 153 -16.89 -0.66 -17.13
C VAL A 153 -18.17 -1.05 -17.88
N PRO A 154 -19.37 -0.85 -17.32
CA PRO A 154 -20.61 -1.16 -18.02
C PRO A 154 -20.59 -0.55 -19.41
N LYS A 155 -21.11 -1.26 -20.41
CA LYS A 155 -21.13 -0.75 -21.81
C LYS A 155 -21.92 0.56 -21.93
N GLU A 156 -22.81 0.81 -20.98
CA GLU A 156 -23.58 2.04 -20.86
C GLU A 156 -22.74 3.24 -20.41
N CYS A 157 -21.54 3.00 -19.84
CA CYS A 157 -20.65 4.06 -19.39
C CYS A 157 -19.75 4.54 -20.53
N LYS A 158 -19.64 5.86 -20.63
CA LYS A 158 -18.75 6.57 -21.54
C LYS A 158 -17.29 6.13 -21.37
N GLN A 159 -16.63 5.78 -22.46
CA GLN A 159 -15.20 5.45 -22.53
C GLN A 159 -14.33 6.71 -22.39
N CYS A 160 -13.05 6.55 -22.04
CA CYS A 160 -12.16 7.67 -21.75
C CYS A 160 -12.01 8.61 -22.97
N GLU A 161 -11.82 8.03 -24.15
CA GLU A 161 -11.61 8.73 -25.43
C GLU A 161 -12.86 9.47 -25.92
N GLN A 162 -14.00 9.26 -25.28
CA GLN A 162 -15.23 10.00 -25.61
C GLN A 162 -15.33 11.30 -24.79
N PHE A 163 -14.53 11.48 -23.74
CA PHE A 163 -14.47 12.74 -23.00
C PHE A 163 -13.74 13.81 -23.79
N GLN A 164 -13.91 15.07 -23.38
CA GLN A 164 -13.26 16.19 -24.04
C GLN A 164 -11.78 16.22 -23.65
N GLU A 165 -10.91 16.40 -24.64
CA GLU A 165 -9.51 16.71 -24.40
C GLU A 165 -9.36 18.15 -23.92
N GLU A 166 -8.70 18.33 -22.79
CA GLU A 166 -8.42 19.64 -22.20
C GLU A 166 -6.92 19.81 -21.94
N ASP A 167 -6.51 21.02 -21.59
CA ASP A 167 -5.14 21.25 -21.11
C ASP A 167 -4.89 20.65 -19.71
N PHE A 168 -3.61 20.49 -19.39
CA PHE A 168 -3.16 19.95 -18.12
C PHE A 168 -3.74 20.66 -16.89
N ALA A 169 -3.83 21.99 -16.92
CA ALA A 169 -4.36 22.77 -15.80
C ALA A 169 -5.84 22.44 -15.53
N THR A 170 -6.64 22.34 -16.60
CA THR A 170 -8.06 22.01 -16.55
C THR A 170 -8.28 20.56 -16.14
N PHE A 171 -7.45 19.64 -16.64
CA PHE A 171 -7.42 18.24 -16.24
C PHE A 171 -7.17 18.09 -14.73
N MET A 172 -6.08 18.71 -14.21
CA MET A 172 -5.71 18.62 -12.80
C MET A 172 -6.76 19.27 -11.89
N ALA A 173 -7.34 20.40 -12.30
CA ALA A 173 -8.43 21.03 -11.57
C ALA A 173 -9.64 20.11 -11.46
N SER A 174 -10.03 19.47 -12.56
CA SER A 174 -11.17 18.55 -12.61
C SER A 174 -10.94 17.31 -11.74
N PHE A 175 -9.75 16.72 -11.80
CA PHE A 175 -9.43 15.54 -10.97
C PHE A 175 -9.43 15.89 -9.48
N LYS A 176 -8.78 16.99 -9.08
CA LYS A 176 -8.80 17.44 -7.67
C LYS A 176 -10.22 17.72 -7.18
N ASN A 177 -11.10 18.26 -8.02
CA ASN A 177 -12.50 18.49 -7.67
C ASN A 177 -13.27 17.18 -7.45
N LEU A 178 -13.04 16.16 -8.28
CA LEU A 178 -13.59 14.82 -8.06
C LEU A 178 -13.15 14.28 -6.69
N VAL A 179 -11.86 14.35 -6.36
CA VAL A 179 -11.30 13.90 -5.09
C VAL A 179 -11.90 14.66 -3.90
N ARG A 180 -11.99 15.99 -3.96
CA ARG A 180 -12.61 16.82 -2.91
C ARG A 180 -14.08 16.50 -2.67
N SER A 181 -14.82 16.15 -3.73
CA SER A 181 -16.21 15.72 -3.58
C SER A 181 -16.33 14.45 -2.73
N LYS A 182 -15.36 13.54 -2.83
CA LYS A 182 -15.31 12.30 -2.03
C LYS A 182 -14.92 12.56 -0.59
N ILE A 183 -13.94 13.42 -0.35
CA ILE A 183 -13.58 13.88 1.00
C ILE A 183 -14.80 14.51 1.70
N SER A 184 -15.58 15.32 0.97
CA SER A 184 -16.77 15.98 1.52
C SER A 184 -17.89 14.97 1.84
N GLN A 185 -18.03 13.91 1.04
CA GLN A 185 -19.01 12.84 1.26
C GLN A 185 -18.65 11.93 2.45
N GLN A 186 -17.37 11.76 2.77
CA GLN A 186 -16.92 10.97 3.93
C GLN A 186 -17.13 11.70 5.27
N ASN A 187 -17.10 13.03 5.26
CA ASN A 187 -17.21 13.86 6.47
C ASN A 187 -18.64 14.30 6.80
N SER A 188 -19.65 13.82 6.06
CA SER A 188 -21.06 14.23 6.20
C SER A 188 -21.95 13.09 6.68
#